data_AF-A0A2W5BZA4-F1
#
_entry.id   AF-A0A2W5BZA4-F1
#
_cell.length_a   1.000
_cell.length_b   1.000
_cell.length_c   1.000
_cell.angle_alpha   90.00
_cell.angle_beta   90.00
_cell.angle_gamma   90.00
#
_symmetry.space_group_name_H-M   'P 1'
#
loop_
_entity.id
_entity.type
_entity.pdbx_description
1 polymer ?
#
loop_
_entity_poly.entity_id
_entity_poly.type
_entity_poly.pdbx_seq_one_letter_code
_entity_poly.pdbx_strand_id
1 'polypeptide(L)'
;MQTAIRYGFAADIDKLNSKTAVSGMAASASGENSPYAGPIHLTVVGENISFHKRHLEKISTAKALQGGLYAGAAGFINLSYIAASKASGAVLFDINVYQTLFWNIVFEKIARNSDKAHFREDLSNIALDLREKGDLQPGSIRESFAAACKNAGTTLFKNLSEDTLPQWIEKDSRISPEGTWMHDSAAYAHIRSLVKGRAIGAVTLDITDRAACHHMGRYLDGDGAKIRLLYASNILNFLQPVIRKTDFIGRRISDRTQENAKANLYGWMERKGHIIECDNLERNTPLLVPAHIYKPQRPPVPAFS
;
A
#
# COMPACT_ATOMS: atom_id res chain seq x y z
N MET A 1 -18.31 -23.64 0.10
CA MET A 1 -17.44 -23.95 -1.05
C MET A 1 -16.30 -22.93 -1.00
N GLN A 2 -15.07 -23.35 -0.68
CA GLN A 2 -13.90 -22.46 -0.73
C GLN A 2 -13.44 -22.42 -2.19
N THR A 3 -13.58 -21.28 -2.85
CA THR A 3 -12.99 -21.06 -4.17
C THR A 3 -11.48 -21.00 -3.96
N ALA A 4 -10.75 -22.03 -4.35
CA ALA A 4 -9.29 -22.00 -4.35
C ALA A 4 -8.85 -20.88 -5.32
N ILE A 5 -8.17 -19.87 -4.81
CA ILE A 5 -7.60 -18.82 -5.65
C ILE A 5 -6.57 -19.49 -6.58
N ARG A 6 -6.69 -19.20 -7.87
CA ARG A 6 -5.87 -19.82 -8.89
C ARG A 6 -4.41 -19.45 -8.69
N TYR A 7 -3.54 -20.42 -8.97
CA TYR A 7 -2.10 -20.18 -9.11
C TYR A 7 -1.89 -19.12 -10.21
N GLY A 8 -1.18 -18.03 -9.91
CA GLY A 8 -0.93 -16.95 -10.87
C GLY A 8 -1.69 -15.64 -10.66
N PHE A 9 -2.53 -15.53 -9.63
CA PHE A 9 -3.23 -14.30 -9.25
C PHE A 9 -2.33 -13.04 -9.19
N ALA A 10 -1.11 -13.16 -8.68
CA ALA A 10 -0.14 -12.06 -8.65
C ALA A 10 0.43 -11.72 -10.04
N ALA A 11 0.62 -12.71 -10.92
CA ALA A 11 1.08 -12.46 -12.29
C ALA A 11 0.00 -11.72 -13.10
N ASP A 12 -1.27 -11.92 -12.78
CA ASP A 12 -2.37 -11.19 -13.38
C ASP A 12 -2.55 -9.79 -12.77
N ILE A 13 -2.17 -9.58 -11.50
CA ILE A 13 -1.98 -8.24 -10.90
C ILE A 13 -0.82 -7.48 -11.57
N ASP A 14 0.31 -8.15 -11.87
CA ASP A 14 1.41 -7.52 -12.61
C ASP A 14 1.01 -7.15 -14.05
N LYS A 15 0.15 -7.96 -14.68
CA LYS A 15 -0.48 -7.60 -15.97
C LYS A 15 -1.45 -6.43 -15.83
N LEU A 16 -2.16 -6.30 -14.71
CA LEU A 16 -2.95 -5.10 -14.42
C LEU A 16 -2.01 -3.90 -14.35
N ASN A 17 -0.95 -3.94 -13.52
CA ASN A 17 0.04 -2.86 -13.41
C ASN A 17 0.63 -2.43 -14.76
N SER A 18 0.99 -3.37 -15.63
CA SER A 18 1.58 -3.05 -16.95
C SER A 18 0.57 -2.46 -17.95
N LYS A 19 -0.72 -2.80 -17.84
CA LYS A 19 -1.81 -2.18 -18.63
C LYS A 19 -2.23 -0.82 -18.07
N THR A 20 -2.03 -0.59 -16.78
CA THR A 20 -2.60 0.55 -16.05
C THR A 20 -1.59 1.67 -15.78
N ALA A 21 -0.27 1.37 -15.80
CA ALA A 21 0.79 2.38 -15.80
C ALA A 21 0.78 3.29 -17.05
N VAL A 22 0.08 2.87 -18.10
CA VAL A 22 -0.04 3.60 -19.38
C VAL A 22 -1.38 4.38 -19.49
N SER A 23 -2.34 4.15 -18.58
CA SER A 23 -3.66 4.81 -18.65
C SER A 23 -4.32 4.99 -17.27
N GLY A 24 -4.29 6.23 -16.76
CA GLY A 24 -5.25 6.78 -15.79
C GLY A 24 -5.21 6.30 -14.33
N MET A 25 -4.69 5.11 -13.99
CA MET A 25 -4.82 4.55 -12.63
C MET A 25 -3.77 5.02 -11.62
N ALA A 26 -2.68 5.60 -12.09
CA ALA A 26 -1.75 6.31 -11.24
C ALA A 26 -2.18 7.78 -11.21
N ALA A 27 -2.49 8.25 -10.02
CA ALA A 27 -2.96 9.60 -9.77
C ALA A 27 -2.11 10.68 -10.48
N SER A 28 -2.69 11.35 -11.47
CA SER A 28 -2.18 12.61 -12.00
C SER A 28 -2.22 13.67 -10.91
N ALA A 29 -1.07 14.13 -10.44
CA ALA A 29 -0.99 15.14 -9.37
C ALA A 29 -1.43 16.55 -9.81
N SER A 30 -1.67 16.81 -11.10
CA SER A 30 -1.79 18.20 -11.59
C SER A 30 -2.41 18.38 -12.97
N GLY A 31 -3.15 17.41 -13.52
CA GLY A 31 -3.59 17.49 -14.93
C GLY A 31 -2.46 17.26 -15.94
N GLU A 32 -1.27 16.89 -15.46
CA GLU A 32 -0.21 16.25 -16.23
C GLU A 32 -0.35 14.73 -16.09
N ASN A 33 -0.18 13.99 -17.18
CA ASN A 33 -0.37 12.52 -17.27
C ASN A 33 0.68 11.69 -16.48
N SER A 34 1.21 12.18 -15.36
CA SER A 34 2.27 11.53 -14.58
C SER A 34 1.74 10.87 -13.29
N PRO A 35 2.24 9.67 -12.93
CA PRO A 35 1.83 8.95 -11.72
C PRO A 35 2.23 9.70 -10.44
N TYR A 36 1.44 9.58 -9.36
CA TYR A 36 1.86 10.06 -8.05
C TYR A 36 3.08 9.27 -7.55
N ALA A 37 4.12 10.03 -7.21
CA ALA A 37 5.44 9.56 -6.85
C ALA A 37 5.87 10.25 -5.54
N GLY A 38 5.49 9.66 -4.40
CA GLY A 38 5.80 10.16 -3.07
C GLY A 38 6.76 9.25 -2.30
N PRO A 39 7.19 9.64 -1.09
CA PRO A 39 7.93 8.75 -0.20
C PRO A 39 7.17 7.46 0.13
N ILE A 40 7.88 6.33 0.18
CA ILE A 40 7.38 5.02 0.59
C ILE A 40 7.13 5.05 2.10
N HIS A 41 5.97 4.60 2.55
CA HIS A 41 5.71 4.40 3.98
C HIS A 41 5.91 2.93 4.36
N LEU A 42 6.51 2.68 5.52
CA LEU A 42 6.68 1.32 6.06
C LEU A 42 5.66 1.03 7.16
N THR A 43 5.42 2.03 8.00
CA THR A 43 4.49 1.96 9.13
C THR A 43 3.16 2.61 8.76
N VAL A 44 2.13 2.23 9.52
CA VAL A 44 0.90 3.03 9.60
C VAL A 44 1.25 4.45 10.06
N VAL A 45 0.56 5.45 9.52
CA VAL A 45 0.83 6.87 9.81
C VAL A 45 -0.41 7.49 10.42
N GLY A 46 -0.30 8.02 11.64
CA GLY A 46 -1.45 8.63 12.33
C GLY A 46 -2.49 7.61 12.77
N GLU A 47 -2.08 6.39 13.06
CA GLU A 47 -2.94 5.29 13.52
C GLU A 47 -2.43 4.74 14.87
N ASN A 48 -3.36 4.30 15.71
CA ASN A 48 -3.06 3.84 17.06
C ASN A 48 -2.76 2.33 17.10
N ILE A 49 -1.63 1.92 17.68
CA ILE A 49 -1.24 0.50 17.75
C ILE A 49 -2.30 -0.36 18.47
N SER A 50 -2.91 0.17 19.53
CA SER A 50 -3.96 -0.55 20.28
C SER A 50 -5.21 -0.78 19.43
N PHE A 51 -5.48 0.08 18.43
CA PHE A 51 -6.53 -0.18 17.44
C PHE A 51 -6.22 -1.44 16.63
N HIS A 52 -4.98 -1.57 16.14
CA HIS A 52 -4.59 -2.74 15.35
C HIS A 52 -4.62 -4.03 16.16
N LYS A 53 -4.12 -4.01 17.40
CA LYS A 53 -4.15 -5.18 18.30
C LYS A 53 -5.56 -5.73 18.48
N ARG A 54 -6.54 -4.87 18.80
CA ARG A 54 -7.94 -5.28 18.97
C ARG A 54 -8.53 -5.88 17.69
N HIS A 55 -8.19 -5.33 16.53
CA HIS A 55 -8.67 -5.87 15.25
C HIS A 55 -8.03 -7.22 14.92
N LEU A 56 -6.72 -7.36 15.12
CA LEU A 56 -6.02 -8.64 14.90
C LEU A 56 -6.58 -9.75 15.78
N GLU A 57 -6.85 -9.47 17.05
CA GLU A 57 -7.50 -10.41 17.99
C GLU A 57 -8.93 -10.77 17.55
N LYS A 58 -9.73 -9.79 17.15
CA LYS A 58 -11.09 -10.03 16.62
C LYS A 58 -11.05 -10.91 15.36
N ILE A 59 -10.10 -10.64 14.46
CA ILE A 59 -10.00 -11.37 13.19
C ILE A 59 -9.55 -12.80 13.44
N SER A 60 -8.54 -13.01 14.29
CA SER A 60 -8.00 -14.35 14.58
C SER A 60 -9.03 -15.29 15.24
N THR A 61 -10.00 -14.73 15.95
CA THR A 61 -11.06 -15.50 16.65
C THR A 61 -12.36 -15.62 15.84
N ALA A 62 -12.67 -14.66 14.96
CA ALA A 62 -13.92 -14.66 14.20
C ALA A 62 -13.84 -15.55 12.95
N LYS A 63 -14.40 -16.76 13.00
CA LYS A 63 -14.47 -17.71 11.86
C LYS A 63 -15.07 -17.08 10.58
N ALA A 64 -16.00 -16.14 10.72
CA ALA A 64 -16.60 -15.43 9.58
C ALA A 64 -15.61 -14.54 8.82
N LEU A 65 -14.50 -14.14 9.45
CA LEU A 65 -13.45 -13.29 8.88
C LEU A 65 -12.23 -14.09 8.42
N GLN A 66 -12.28 -15.43 8.49
CA GLN A 66 -11.18 -16.32 8.11
C GLN A 66 -11.27 -16.72 6.62
N GLY A 67 -10.11 -16.88 5.97
CA GLY A 67 -9.98 -17.25 4.56
C GLY A 67 -10.44 -16.16 3.58
N GLY A 68 -10.63 -16.54 2.31
CA GLY A 68 -11.06 -15.62 1.26
C GLY A 68 -9.94 -14.67 0.81
N LEU A 69 -10.29 -13.67 0.01
CA LEU A 69 -9.34 -12.64 -0.40
C LEU A 69 -9.25 -11.51 0.61
N TYR A 70 -8.03 -11.03 0.80
CA TYR A 70 -7.73 -9.79 1.52
C TYR A 70 -7.42 -8.65 0.55
N ALA A 71 -7.83 -7.43 0.89
CA ALA A 71 -7.32 -6.22 0.24
C ALA A 71 -6.85 -5.22 1.29
N GLY A 72 -5.79 -4.47 1.02
CA GLY A 72 -5.24 -3.56 2.01
C GLY A 72 -4.48 -2.38 1.43
N ALA A 73 -4.77 -1.19 1.95
CA ALA A 73 -3.98 0.02 1.77
C ALA A 73 -2.59 -0.19 2.40
N ALA A 74 -1.53 0.13 1.66
CA ALA A 74 -0.16 -0.30 1.94
C ALA A 74 0.38 -0.04 3.38
N GLY A 75 1.40 -0.84 3.73
CA GLY A 75 2.07 -0.85 5.04
C GLY A 75 2.26 -2.29 5.56
N PHE A 76 3.28 -2.54 6.39
CA PHE A 76 3.58 -3.90 6.88
C PHE A 76 2.50 -4.51 7.75
N ILE A 77 1.60 -3.70 8.33
CA ILE A 77 0.47 -4.19 9.12
C ILE A 77 -0.46 -5.12 8.32
N ASN A 78 -0.54 -4.94 6.99
CA ASN A 78 -1.34 -5.80 6.12
C ASN A 78 -0.92 -7.27 6.20
N LEU A 79 0.38 -7.55 6.31
CA LEU A 79 0.88 -8.93 6.43
C LEU A 79 0.42 -9.58 7.75
N SER A 80 0.28 -8.80 8.83
CA SER A 80 -0.32 -9.29 10.08
C SER A 80 -1.81 -9.59 9.91
N TYR A 81 -2.57 -8.73 9.21
CA TYR A 81 -3.99 -8.99 8.95
C TYR A 81 -4.23 -10.20 8.03
N ILE A 82 -3.39 -10.36 7.00
CA ILE A 82 -3.42 -11.51 6.10
C ILE A 82 -3.17 -12.80 6.89
N ALA A 83 -2.14 -12.81 7.75
CA ALA A 83 -1.85 -13.95 8.61
C ALA A 83 -2.97 -14.24 9.61
N ALA A 84 -3.47 -13.22 10.30
CA ALA A 84 -4.53 -13.36 11.30
C ALA A 84 -5.83 -13.89 10.68
N SER A 85 -6.17 -13.45 9.47
CA SER A 85 -7.35 -13.92 8.72
C SER A 85 -7.12 -15.23 7.98
N LYS A 86 -5.88 -15.73 7.89
CA LYS A 86 -5.52 -16.89 7.05
C LYS A 86 -6.02 -16.73 5.62
N ALA A 87 -5.88 -15.52 5.06
CA ALA A 87 -6.39 -15.22 3.73
C ALA A 87 -5.79 -16.18 2.69
N SER A 88 -6.59 -16.62 1.74
CA SER A 88 -6.12 -17.53 0.67
C SER A 88 -5.41 -16.77 -0.45
N GLY A 89 -5.48 -15.44 -0.44
CA GLY A 89 -4.76 -14.54 -1.32
C GLY A 89 -5.00 -13.09 -0.92
N ALA A 90 -4.19 -12.17 -1.45
CA ALA A 90 -4.19 -10.78 -1.01
C ALA A 90 -3.80 -9.80 -2.12
N VAL A 91 -4.37 -8.59 -2.05
CA VAL A 91 -3.98 -7.46 -2.88
C VAL A 91 -3.59 -6.29 -1.99
N LEU A 92 -2.36 -5.85 -2.09
CA LEU A 92 -1.93 -4.59 -1.50
C LEU A 92 -2.10 -3.49 -2.53
N PHE A 93 -2.72 -2.37 -2.16
CA PHE A 93 -2.92 -1.27 -3.07
C PHE A 93 -2.37 0.03 -2.48
N ASP A 94 -1.82 0.88 -3.35
CA ASP A 94 -1.43 2.24 -2.99
C ASP A 94 -1.52 3.15 -4.20
N ILE A 95 -1.76 4.44 -3.97
CA ILE A 95 -1.74 5.47 -5.02
C ILE A 95 -0.31 5.78 -5.49
N ASN A 96 0.69 5.53 -4.65
CA ASN A 96 2.11 5.75 -4.90
C ASN A 96 2.73 4.57 -5.65
N VAL A 97 3.22 4.82 -6.86
CA VAL A 97 3.85 3.78 -7.69
C VAL A 97 5.09 3.17 -7.03
N TYR A 98 5.83 3.93 -6.23
CA TYR A 98 7.01 3.42 -5.52
C TYR A 98 6.65 2.47 -4.39
N GLN A 99 5.47 2.60 -3.81
CA GLN A 99 4.97 1.66 -2.82
C GLN A 99 4.69 0.29 -3.45
N THR A 100 4.23 0.26 -4.69
CA THR A 100 4.04 -0.99 -5.45
C THR A 100 5.40 -1.64 -5.75
N LEU A 101 6.37 -0.86 -6.23
CA LEU A 101 7.72 -1.34 -6.48
C LEU A 101 8.37 -1.92 -5.21
N PHE A 102 8.23 -1.21 -4.10
CA PHE A 102 8.67 -1.65 -2.78
C PHE A 102 8.08 -3.00 -2.39
N TRP A 103 6.76 -3.17 -2.51
CA TRP A 103 6.11 -4.43 -2.15
C TRP A 103 6.57 -5.60 -3.01
N ASN A 104 6.80 -5.37 -4.31
CA ASN A 104 7.31 -6.42 -5.19
C ASN A 104 8.72 -6.88 -4.76
N ILE A 105 9.59 -5.97 -4.31
CA ILE A 105 10.90 -6.34 -3.73
C ILE A 105 10.72 -7.10 -2.42
N VAL A 106 9.83 -6.65 -1.53
CA VAL A 106 9.53 -7.36 -0.27
C VAL A 106 9.07 -8.79 -0.56
N PHE A 107 8.17 -8.99 -1.52
CA PHE A 107 7.69 -10.32 -1.89
C PHE A 107 8.80 -11.21 -2.45
N GLU A 108 9.67 -10.70 -3.32
CA GLU A 108 10.82 -11.47 -3.81
C GLU A 108 11.74 -11.92 -2.66
N LYS A 109 12.00 -11.03 -1.70
CA LYS A 109 12.78 -11.37 -0.51
C LYS A 109 12.09 -12.42 0.36
N ILE A 110 10.78 -12.31 0.61
CA ILE A 110 10.03 -13.34 1.34
C ILE A 110 10.07 -14.69 0.60
N ALA A 111 9.96 -14.69 -0.73
CA ALA A 111 9.96 -15.90 -1.54
C ALA A 111 11.26 -16.70 -1.35
N ARG A 112 12.41 -16.01 -1.42
CA ARG A 112 13.74 -16.63 -1.34
C ARG A 112 14.16 -17.01 0.08
N ASN A 113 13.69 -16.31 1.10
CA ASN A 113 14.04 -16.58 2.49
C ASN A 113 13.04 -17.54 3.16
N SER A 114 13.44 -18.79 3.40
CA SER A 114 12.63 -19.78 4.13
C SER A 114 12.44 -19.43 5.61
N ASP A 115 13.39 -18.71 6.18
CA ASP A 115 13.40 -18.31 7.58
C ASP A 115 13.28 -16.79 7.74
N LYS A 116 12.60 -16.37 8.81
CA LYS A 116 12.30 -14.97 9.08
C LYS A 116 13.54 -14.16 9.48
N ALA A 117 14.56 -14.77 10.09
CA ALA A 117 15.81 -14.10 10.43
C ALA A 117 16.61 -13.75 9.17
N HIS A 118 16.75 -14.69 8.23
CA HIS A 118 17.38 -14.41 6.93
C HIS A 118 16.62 -13.35 6.13
N PHE A 119 15.28 -13.38 6.16
CA PHE A 119 14.48 -12.33 5.56
C PHE A 119 14.74 -10.95 6.18
N ARG A 120 14.90 -10.85 7.50
CA ARG A 120 15.24 -9.58 8.19
C ARG A 120 16.58 -9.03 7.73
N GLU A 121 17.60 -9.88 7.70
CA GLU A 121 18.93 -9.51 7.22
C GLU A 121 18.86 -9.03 5.77
N ASP A 122 18.16 -9.78 4.91
CA ASP A 122 18.03 -9.45 3.52
C ASP A 122 17.25 -8.14 3.28
N LEU A 123 16.23 -7.86 4.10
CA LEU A 123 15.45 -6.63 4.04
C LEU A 123 16.27 -5.38 4.35
N SER A 124 17.41 -5.50 5.06
CA SER A 124 18.32 -4.37 5.32
C SER A 124 18.86 -3.72 4.04
N ASN A 125 18.94 -4.47 2.94
CA ASN A 125 19.42 -4.00 1.65
C ASN A 125 18.33 -3.40 0.74
N ILE A 126 17.07 -3.31 1.21
CA ILE A 126 15.94 -2.91 0.35
C ILE A 126 16.08 -1.52 -0.27
N ALA A 127 16.82 -0.60 0.35
CA ALA A 127 17.07 0.72 -0.21
C ALA A 127 17.92 0.63 -1.50
N LEU A 128 18.92 -0.26 -1.52
CA LEU A 128 19.75 -0.53 -2.69
C LEU A 128 18.93 -1.21 -3.78
N ASP A 129 18.18 -2.26 -3.44
CA ASP A 129 17.32 -2.96 -4.40
C ASP A 129 16.26 -2.04 -5.02
N LEU A 130 15.68 -1.14 -4.22
CA LEU A 130 14.75 -0.12 -4.71
C LEU A 130 15.43 0.80 -5.71
N ARG A 131 16.66 1.24 -5.43
CA ARG A 131 17.41 2.11 -6.32
C ARG A 131 17.66 1.42 -7.66
N GLU A 132 18.21 0.21 -7.62
CA GLU A 132 18.49 -0.59 -8.80
C GLU A 132 17.22 -0.83 -9.63
N LYS A 133 16.10 -1.22 -9.00
CA LYS A 133 14.85 -1.44 -9.74
C LYS A 133 14.16 -0.16 -10.20
N GLY A 134 14.34 0.94 -9.47
CA GLY A 134 13.87 2.26 -9.86
C GLY A 134 14.54 2.76 -11.13
N ASP A 135 15.86 2.53 -11.24
CA ASP A 135 16.66 2.88 -12.43
C ASP A 135 16.26 2.07 -13.67
N LEU A 136 15.67 0.89 -13.48
CA LEU A 136 15.13 0.05 -14.54
C LEU A 136 13.69 0.40 -14.96
N GLN A 137 13.03 1.35 -14.29
CA GLN A 137 11.68 1.79 -14.68
C GLN A 137 11.70 2.60 -15.98
N PRO A 138 10.58 2.65 -16.73
CA PRO A 138 10.51 3.42 -17.97
C PRO A 138 10.31 4.93 -17.73
N GLY A 139 10.92 5.74 -18.59
CA GLY A 139 10.58 7.16 -18.82
C GLY A 139 10.40 8.01 -17.56
N SER A 140 9.20 8.60 -17.44
CA SER A 140 8.84 9.56 -16.39
C SER A 140 8.87 8.97 -14.97
N ILE A 141 8.68 7.65 -14.80
CA ILE A 141 8.75 6.98 -13.49
C ILE A 141 10.20 6.99 -13.01
N ARG A 142 11.14 6.62 -13.88
CA ARG A 142 12.58 6.64 -13.56
C ARG A 142 13.07 8.04 -13.25
N GLU A 143 12.66 9.04 -14.03
CA GLU A 143 13.04 10.44 -13.80
C GLU A 143 12.48 10.97 -12.47
N SER A 144 11.20 10.69 -12.19
CA SER A 144 10.58 11.04 -10.91
C SER A 144 11.24 10.31 -9.75
N PHE A 145 11.70 9.08 -9.96
CA PHE A 145 12.34 8.25 -8.92
C PHE A 145 13.75 8.76 -8.66
N ALA A 146 14.53 9.02 -9.70
CA ALA A 146 15.85 9.65 -9.61
C ALA A 146 15.76 11.02 -8.94
N ALA A 147 14.74 11.83 -9.23
CA ALA A 147 14.51 13.11 -8.56
C ALA A 147 14.15 12.91 -7.08
N ALA A 148 13.31 11.92 -6.76
CA ALA A 148 13.00 11.56 -5.38
C ALA A 148 14.27 11.12 -4.63
N CYS A 149 15.13 10.28 -5.22
CA CYS A 149 16.40 9.85 -4.63
C CYS A 149 17.43 10.99 -4.51
N LYS A 150 17.55 11.87 -5.52
CA LYS A 150 18.54 12.96 -5.54
C LYS A 150 18.23 14.06 -4.51
N ASN A 151 16.95 14.30 -4.23
CA ASN A 151 16.50 15.24 -3.20
C ASN A 151 16.51 14.60 -1.79
N ALA A 152 16.92 13.33 -1.67
CA ALA A 152 16.71 12.49 -0.50
C ALA A 152 17.99 11.76 -0.08
N GLY A 153 18.85 12.42 0.68
CA GLY A 153 19.77 11.66 1.55
C GLY A 153 19.03 10.82 2.61
N THR A 154 17.72 11.05 2.82
CA THR A 154 16.93 10.49 3.93
C THR A 154 15.41 10.38 3.69
N THR A 155 14.86 10.75 2.53
CA THR A 155 13.39 10.95 2.34
C THR A 155 12.68 9.98 1.40
N LEU A 156 13.36 8.97 0.80
CA LEU A 156 12.67 7.95 0.00
C LEU A 156 11.69 7.14 0.86
N PHE A 157 12.04 6.92 2.14
CA PHE A 157 11.16 6.33 3.14
C PHE A 157 10.62 7.42 4.06
N LYS A 158 9.30 7.53 4.14
CA LYS A 158 8.65 8.36 5.15
C LYS A 158 8.99 7.78 6.53
N ASN A 159 9.59 8.60 7.38
CA ASN A 159 9.95 8.31 8.77
C ASN A 159 11.19 7.42 8.99
N LEU A 160 12.05 7.19 7.98
CA LEU A 160 13.30 6.43 8.15
C LEU A 160 14.44 7.04 7.31
N SER A 161 15.59 7.30 7.94
CA SER A 161 16.86 7.40 7.21
C SER A 161 17.38 6.00 6.84
N GLU A 162 18.24 5.89 5.82
CA GLU A 162 18.86 4.61 5.41
C GLU A 162 19.50 3.88 6.62
N ASP A 163 20.09 4.62 7.56
CA ASP A 163 20.70 4.08 8.79
C ASP A 163 19.71 3.53 9.84
N THR A 164 18.42 3.85 9.70
CA THR A 164 17.37 3.48 10.68
C THR A 164 16.53 2.30 10.24
N LEU A 165 16.65 1.83 9.00
CA LEU A 165 15.89 0.68 8.53
C LEU A 165 16.29 -0.63 9.25
N PRO A 166 17.58 -0.97 9.44
CA PRO A 166 17.96 -2.12 10.26
C PRO A 166 17.45 -1.98 11.70
N GLN A 167 17.56 -0.78 12.27
CA GLN A 167 17.05 -0.49 13.61
C GLN A 167 15.52 -0.54 13.68
N TRP A 168 14.82 -0.26 12.58
CA TRP A 168 13.38 -0.43 12.49
C TRP A 168 13.05 -1.91 12.50
N ILE A 169 13.71 -2.73 11.67
CA ILE A 169 13.54 -4.20 11.66
C ILE A 169 13.78 -4.81 13.07
N GLU A 170 14.75 -4.27 13.81
CA GLU A 170 15.10 -4.72 15.16
C GLU A 170 14.23 -4.14 16.29
N LYS A 171 13.86 -2.86 16.21
CA LYS A 171 13.21 -2.09 17.28
C LYS A 171 11.75 -1.74 17.02
N ASP A 172 11.08 -2.34 16.03
CA ASP A 172 9.69 -2.03 15.71
C ASP A 172 8.67 -2.53 16.76
N SER A 173 8.79 -1.95 17.94
CA SER A 173 7.76 -1.80 18.97
C SER A 173 6.50 -1.08 18.46
N ARG A 174 6.51 -0.51 17.24
CA ARG A 174 5.35 0.17 16.62
C ARG A 174 4.57 -0.71 15.64
N ILE A 175 5.14 -1.82 15.12
CA ILE A 175 4.41 -2.79 14.26
C ILE A 175 4.08 -4.11 14.95
N SER A 176 4.71 -4.53 16.07
CA SER A 176 4.00 -5.03 17.25
C SER A 176 4.93 -5.65 18.30
N PRO A 177 4.62 -5.50 19.60
CA PRO A 177 4.87 -6.53 20.62
C PRO A 177 4.22 -7.87 20.23
N GLU A 178 4.80 -9.02 20.56
CA GLU A 178 4.12 -10.34 20.65
C GLU A 178 2.87 -10.54 19.74
N GLY A 179 3.04 -11.17 18.56
CA GLY A 179 1.90 -11.60 17.72
C GLY A 179 1.80 -11.04 16.29
N THR A 180 2.86 -10.41 15.73
CA THR A 180 2.90 -10.14 14.28
C THR A 180 3.36 -11.33 13.45
N TRP A 181 3.13 -11.21 12.14
CA TRP A 181 3.62 -12.14 11.13
C TRP A 181 5.15 -12.38 11.17
N MET A 182 5.94 -11.45 11.72
CA MET A 182 7.40 -11.57 11.86
C MET A 182 7.85 -12.23 13.16
N HIS A 183 6.97 -12.38 14.16
CA HIS A 183 7.28 -13.06 15.42
C HIS A 183 6.77 -14.50 15.43
N ASP A 184 5.66 -14.77 14.74
CA ASP A 184 5.09 -16.12 14.62
C ASP A 184 5.61 -16.84 13.36
N SER A 185 6.24 -18.01 13.55
CA SER A 185 6.76 -18.82 12.45
C SER A 185 5.67 -19.40 11.54
N ALA A 186 4.49 -19.73 12.09
CA ALA A 186 3.36 -20.21 11.29
C ALA A 186 2.77 -19.08 10.44
N ALA A 187 2.70 -17.87 11.00
CA ALA A 187 2.28 -16.69 10.27
C ALA A 187 3.25 -16.34 9.12
N TYR A 188 4.56 -16.33 9.38
CA TYR A 188 5.57 -16.13 8.33
C TYR A 188 5.48 -17.20 7.23
N ALA A 189 5.36 -18.48 7.61
CA ALA A 189 5.22 -19.59 6.68
C ALA A 189 3.96 -19.45 5.79
N HIS A 190 2.85 -18.97 6.36
CA HIS A 190 1.64 -18.67 5.61
C HIS A 190 1.84 -17.52 4.61
N ILE A 191 2.41 -16.38 5.03
CA ILE A 191 2.70 -15.27 4.10
C ILE A 191 3.64 -15.74 2.98
N ARG A 192 4.67 -16.50 3.33
CA ARG A 192 5.61 -17.04 2.35
C ARG A 192 4.94 -18.00 1.37
N SER A 193 4.00 -18.83 1.81
CA SER A 193 3.29 -19.74 0.90
C SER A 193 2.42 -18.97 -0.09
N LEU A 194 1.77 -17.86 0.32
CA LEU A 194 1.05 -16.97 -0.58
C LEU A 194 2.00 -16.33 -1.60
N VAL A 195 3.14 -15.81 -1.15
CA VAL A 195 4.16 -15.20 -2.01
C VAL A 195 4.68 -16.20 -3.06
N LYS A 196 5.13 -17.38 -2.62
CA LYS A 196 5.64 -18.43 -3.53
C LYS A 196 4.55 -18.97 -4.47
N GLY A 197 3.31 -19.02 -3.99
CA GLY A 197 2.15 -19.40 -4.76
C GLY A 197 1.66 -18.32 -5.72
N ARG A 198 2.29 -17.13 -5.72
CA ARG A 198 1.83 -15.95 -6.48
C ARG A 198 0.36 -15.64 -6.17
N ALA A 199 -0.04 -15.75 -4.90
CA ALA A 199 -1.39 -15.47 -4.40
C ALA A 199 -1.49 -14.13 -3.67
N ILE A 200 -0.38 -13.39 -3.56
CA ILE A 200 -0.32 -12.01 -3.06
C ILE A 200 0.40 -11.13 -4.07
N GLY A 201 -0.15 -9.94 -4.34
CA GLY A 201 0.44 -8.96 -5.25
C GLY A 201 0.17 -7.53 -4.80
N ALA A 202 0.91 -6.59 -5.38
CA ALA A 202 0.74 -5.16 -5.13
C ALA A 202 0.27 -4.45 -6.41
N VAL A 203 -0.61 -3.45 -6.28
CA VAL A 203 -1.15 -2.68 -7.40
C VAL A 203 -1.08 -1.17 -7.11
N THR A 204 -0.67 -0.41 -8.13
CA THR A 204 -0.84 1.05 -8.07
C THR A 204 -2.28 1.39 -8.42
N LEU A 205 -3.03 1.91 -7.44
CA LEU A 205 -4.45 2.12 -7.54
C LEU A 205 -4.90 3.31 -6.72
N ASP A 206 -5.56 4.24 -7.40
CA ASP A 206 -6.30 5.31 -6.77
C ASP A 206 -7.74 4.89 -6.46
N ILE A 207 -8.06 4.75 -5.17
CA ILE A 207 -9.39 4.33 -4.72
C ILE A 207 -10.49 5.35 -5.03
N THR A 208 -10.13 6.59 -5.41
CA THR A 208 -11.09 7.61 -5.85
C THR A 208 -11.36 7.54 -7.35
N ASP A 209 -10.53 6.84 -8.13
CA ASP A 209 -10.72 6.66 -9.56
C ASP A 209 -11.72 5.52 -9.83
N ARG A 210 -12.91 5.88 -10.29
CA ARG A 210 -13.98 4.94 -10.60
C ARG A 210 -13.60 3.96 -11.72
N ALA A 211 -12.90 4.39 -12.77
CA ALA A 211 -12.53 3.52 -13.88
C ALA A 211 -11.51 2.49 -13.41
N ALA A 212 -10.50 2.93 -12.65
CA ALA A 212 -9.51 2.07 -12.03
C ALA A 212 -10.16 1.02 -11.11
N CYS A 213 -11.04 1.47 -10.22
CA CYS A 213 -11.74 0.59 -9.29
C CYS A 213 -12.70 -0.38 -9.99
N HIS A 214 -13.33 0.04 -11.08
CA HIS A 214 -14.18 -0.82 -11.90
C HIS A 214 -13.37 -1.90 -12.61
N HIS A 215 -12.19 -1.58 -13.15
CA HIS A 215 -11.28 -2.59 -13.71
C HIS A 215 -10.84 -3.61 -12.66
N MET A 216 -10.49 -3.14 -11.45
CA MET A 216 -10.19 -4.02 -10.33
C MET A 216 -11.38 -4.92 -9.97
N GLY A 217 -12.59 -4.37 -9.91
CA GLY A 217 -13.82 -5.14 -9.65
C GLY A 217 -14.08 -6.21 -10.70
N ARG A 218 -13.92 -5.89 -11.99
CA ARG A 218 -14.08 -6.86 -13.08
C ARG A 218 -13.05 -7.99 -13.04
N TYR A 219 -11.82 -7.67 -12.64
CA TYR A 219 -10.78 -8.68 -12.46
C TYR A 219 -11.16 -9.66 -11.34
N LEU A 220 -11.55 -9.14 -10.18
CA LEU A 220 -12.03 -9.94 -9.05
C LEU A 220 -13.24 -10.80 -9.46
N ASP A 221 -14.22 -10.23 -10.17
CA ASP A 221 -15.40 -10.94 -10.66
C ASP A 221 -15.07 -12.04 -11.67
N GLY A 222 -14.15 -11.79 -12.59
CA GLY A 222 -13.71 -12.76 -13.60
C GLY A 222 -13.10 -14.03 -12.99
N ASP A 223 -12.47 -13.89 -11.83
CA ASP A 223 -11.90 -15.00 -11.07
C ASP A 223 -12.89 -15.64 -10.07
N GLY A 224 -14.14 -15.14 -10.02
CA GLY A 224 -15.13 -15.57 -9.02
C GLY A 224 -14.67 -15.25 -7.60
N ALA A 225 -13.81 -14.23 -7.46
CA ALA A 225 -13.13 -13.89 -6.23
C ALA A 225 -13.70 -12.58 -5.68
N LYS A 226 -13.88 -12.49 -4.36
CA LYS A 226 -14.42 -11.31 -3.70
C LYS A 226 -13.65 -11.05 -2.41
N ILE A 227 -13.52 -9.77 -2.04
CA ILE A 227 -12.76 -9.37 -0.86
C ILE A 227 -13.59 -9.67 0.39
N ARG A 228 -13.06 -10.52 1.27
CA ARG A 228 -13.67 -10.81 2.56
C ARG A 228 -13.26 -9.81 3.61
N LEU A 229 -12.00 -9.40 3.60
CA LEU A 229 -11.44 -8.47 4.57
C LEU A 229 -10.71 -7.36 3.82
N LEU A 230 -11.08 -6.11 4.09
CA LEU A 230 -10.47 -4.93 3.51
C LEU A 230 -9.91 -4.03 4.61
N TYR A 231 -8.65 -3.65 4.50
CA TYR A 231 -8.04 -2.64 5.36
C TYR A 231 -7.86 -1.33 4.58
N ALA A 232 -8.64 -0.30 4.91
CA ALA A 232 -8.60 0.98 4.22
C ALA A 232 -7.66 2.00 4.91
N SER A 233 -7.03 1.61 6.04
CA SER A 233 -6.20 2.51 6.86
C SER A 233 -7.02 3.77 7.25
N ASN A 234 -6.34 4.90 7.44
CA ASN A 234 -6.94 6.22 7.60
C ASN A 234 -6.96 7.00 6.28
N ILE A 235 -6.74 6.36 5.12
CA ILE A 235 -6.71 7.03 3.80
C ILE A 235 -7.99 7.84 3.56
N LEU A 236 -9.14 7.30 4.00
CA LEU A 236 -10.44 7.93 3.85
C LEU A 236 -10.56 9.26 4.60
N ASN A 237 -9.79 9.47 5.67
CA ASN A 237 -9.78 10.73 6.41
C ASN A 237 -9.09 11.85 5.61
N PHE A 238 -8.14 11.51 4.74
CA PHE A 238 -7.47 12.49 3.87
C PHE A 238 -8.33 12.92 2.67
N LEU A 239 -9.49 12.29 2.48
CA LEU A 239 -10.48 12.64 1.45
C LEU A 239 -11.62 13.51 1.99
N GLN A 240 -11.59 13.88 3.27
CA GLN A 240 -12.64 14.72 3.84
C GLN A 240 -12.54 16.17 3.34
N PRO A 241 -13.66 16.80 2.94
CA PRO A 241 -13.68 18.13 2.32
C PRO A 241 -13.36 19.30 3.24
N VAL A 242 -12.79 19.08 4.44
CA VAL A 242 -13.01 19.99 5.58
C VAL A 242 -12.43 21.39 5.38
N ILE A 243 -11.36 21.60 4.59
CA ILE A 243 -10.78 22.95 4.41
C ILE A 243 -10.17 23.22 3.02
N ARG A 244 -9.76 22.18 2.27
CA ARG A 244 -8.97 22.35 1.03
C ARG A 244 -9.76 21.88 -0.18
N LYS A 245 -9.77 22.67 -1.26
CA LYS A 245 -10.26 22.25 -2.59
C LYS A 245 -9.37 21.15 -3.20
N THR A 246 -8.27 20.78 -2.55
CA THR A 246 -7.27 19.84 -3.03
C THR A 246 -6.91 18.78 -1.97
N ASP A 247 -6.69 17.53 -2.40
CA ASP A 247 -6.27 16.43 -1.54
C ASP A 247 -4.82 16.58 -1.05
N PHE A 248 -4.31 15.59 -0.31
CA PHE A 248 -2.96 15.61 0.27
C PHE A 248 -1.83 15.62 -0.77
N ILE A 249 -2.14 15.33 -2.04
CA ILE A 249 -1.18 15.39 -3.16
C ILE A 249 -1.42 16.58 -4.09
N GLY A 250 -2.35 17.48 -3.73
CA GLY A 250 -2.60 18.74 -4.44
C GLY A 250 -3.68 18.68 -5.53
N ARG A 251 -4.41 17.56 -5.68
CA ARG A 251 -5.44 17.39 -6.73
C ARG A 251 -6.80 17.88 -6.30
N ARG A 252 -7.58 18.44 -7.22
CA ARG A 252 -8.94 18.92 -6.93
C ARG A 252 -9.86 17.80 -6.43
N ILE A 253 -10.56 18.04 -5.32
CA ILE A 253 -11.42 17.06 -4.61
C ILE A 253 -12.83 16.95 -5.22
N SER A 254 -13.23 17.80 -6.18
CA SER A 254 -14.63 17.93 -6.63
C SER A 254 -15.35 16.61 -6.96
N ASP A 255 -14.62 15.61 -7.45
CA ASP A 255 -15.15 14.28 -7.80
C ASP A 255 -14.52 13.12 -6.99
N ARG A 256 -13.64 13.43 -6.04
CA ARG A 256 -12.77 12.49 -5.31
C ARG A 256 -13.08 12.50 -3.82
N THR A 257 -14.34 12.23 -3.47
CA THR A 257 -14.84 12.30 -2.10
C THR A 257 -14.67 10.97 -1.35
N GLN A 258 -14.80 11.03 -0.02
CA GLN A 258 -14.80 9.83 0.83
C GLN A 258 -15.94 8.86 0.43
N GLU A 259 -17.11 9.38 0.05
CA GLU A 259 -18.26 8.59 -0.39
C GLU A 259 -17.95 7.81 -1.68
N ASN A 260 -17.30 8.46 -2.65
CA ASN A 260 -16.91 7.81 -3.90
C ASN A 260 -15.86 6.73 -3.65
N ALA A 261 -14.86 7.00 -2.81
CA ALA A 261 -13.88 6.01 -2.42
C ALA A 261 -14.53 4.81 -1.72
N LYS A 262 -15.43 5.06 -0.77
CA LYS A 262 -16.20 4.01 -0.09
C LYS A 262 -17.01 3.19 -1.09
N ALA A 263 -17.77 3.82 -1.98
CA ALA A 263 -18.58 3.14 -2.97
C ALA A 263 -17.73 2.21 -3.87
N ASN A 264 -16.55 2.68 -4.29
CA ASN A 264 -15.60 1.88 -5.05
C ASN A 264 -15.10 0.66 -4.26
N LEU A 265 -14.66 0.84 -3.01
CA LEU A 265 -14.16 -0.24 -2.14
C LEU A 265 -15.27 -1.27 -1.84
N TYR A 266 -16.49 -0.82 -1.54
CA TYR A 266 -17.64 -1.71 -1.30
C TYR A 266 -17.98 -2.56 -2.53
N GLY A 267 -17.73 -2.06 -3.74
CA GLY A 267 -17.92 -2.84 -4.97
C GLY A 267 -17.06 -4.11 -5.06
N TRP A 268 -15.95 -4.17 -4.33
CA TRP A 268 -15.06 -5.34 -4.29
C TRP A 268 -15.44 -6.38 -3.25
N MET A 269 -16.27 -6.00 -2.28
CA MET A 269 -16.52 -6.81 -1.08
C MET A 269 -17.49 -7.97 -1.34
N GLU A 270 -17.28 -9.07 -0.63
CA GLU A 270 -18.32 -10.07 -0.40
C GLU A 270 -19.50 -9.43 0.34
N ARG A 271 -20.74 -9.94 0.14
CA ARG A 271 -21.94 -9.46 0.87
C ARG A 271 -21.81 -9.46 2.40
N LYS A 272 -20.91 -10.29 2.95
CA LYS A 272 -20.61 -10.39 4.39
C LYS A 272 -19.16 -9.99 4.72
N GLY A 273 -18.51 -9.28 3.81
CA GLY A 273 -17.14 -8.81 3.99
C GLY A 273 -17.05 -7.75 5.09
N HIS A 274 -15.85 -7.57 5.63
CA HIS A 274 -15.56 -6.60 6.68
C HIS A 274 -14.54 -5.57 6.21
N ILE A 275 -14.83 -4.29 6.42
CA ILE A 275 -13.91 -3.20 6.18
C ILE A 275 -13.39 -2.70 7.54
N ILE A 276 -12.06 -2.55 7.63
CA ILE A 276 -11.35 -1.93 8.73
C ILE A 276 -10.99 -0.51 8.29
N GLU A 277 -11.63 0.48 8.90
CA GLU A 277 -11.37 1.91 8.70
C GLU A 277 -10.87 2.52 10.01
N CYS A 278 -9.87 3.39 9.95
CA CYS A 278 -9.34 4.09 11.11
C CYS A 278 -9.87 5.51 11.20
N ASP A 279 -10.90 5.74 12.02
CA ASP A 279 -11.53 7.06 12.17
C ASP A 279 -10.73 8.05 13.04
N ASN A 280 -9.73 7.57 13.78
CA ASN A 280 -8.97 8.38 14.73
C ASN A 280 -7.66 8.90 14.12
N LEU A 281 -7.71 10.09 13.51
CA LEU A 281 -6.57 10.99 13.66
C LEU A 281 -6.60 11.45 15.12
N GLU A 282 -5.57 11.14 15.91
CA GLU A 282 -5.41 11.80 17.20
C GLU A 282 -5.44 13.32 16.94
N ARG A 283 -6.48 14.01 17.43
CA ARG A 283 -6.65 15.48 17.29
C ARG A 283 -5.46 16.29 17.84
N ASN A 284 -4.49 15.62 18.47
CA ASN A 284 -3.33 16.21 19.13
C ASN A 284 -1.99 15.88 18.46
N THR A 285 -1.94 15.09 17.38
CA THR A 285 -0.74 15.09 16.53
C THR A 285 -0.94 16.19 15.49
N PRO A 286 -0.31 17.37 15.61
CA PRO A 286 -0.30 18.28 14.49
C PRO A 286 0.30 17.49 13.33
N LEU A 287 -0.47 17.35 12.24
CA LEU A 287 0.05 16.95 10.94
C LEU A 287 1.01 18.07 10.50
N LEU A 288 2.17 18.15 11.14
CA LEU A 288 3.34 18.86 10.66
C LEU A 288 3.86 18.05 9.49
N VAL A 289 3.10 18.06 8.39
CA VAL A 289 3.75 18.11 7.09
C VAL A 289 4.28 19.54 7.05
N PRO A 290 5.60 19.76 7.20
CA PRO A 290 6.13 21.09 7.16
C PRO A 290 5.72 21.69 5.81
N ALA A 291 5.03 22.83 5.82
CA ALA A 291 4.55 23.52 4.61
C ALA A 291 5.69 23.85 3.62
N HIS A 292 6.93 23.64 4.03
CA HIS A 292 8.15 23.80 3.25
C HIS A 292 8.49 22.59 2.34
N ILE A 293 7.90 21.40 2.56
CA ILE A 293 8.17 20.21 1.72
C ILE A 293 7.39 20.24 0.39
N TYR A 294 6.29 21.00 0.33
CA TYR A 294 5.56 21.27 -0.90
C TYR A 294 5.49 22.78 -1.15
N LYS A 295 6.62 23.38 -1.54
CA LYS A 295 6.54 24.59 -2.37
C LYS A 295 6.25 24.11 -3.78
N PRO A 296 5.05 24.35 -4.36
CA PRO A 296 4.88 24.15 -5.80
C PRO A 296 5.96 24.99 -6.49
N GLN A 297 6.84 24.33 -7.25
CA GLN A 297 7.74 25.06 -8.13
C GLN A 297 6.85 25.87 -9.05
N ARG A 298 6.90 27.21 -8.93
CA ARG A 298 6.27 28.06 -9.94
C ARG A 298 6.91 27.70 -11.27
N PRO A 299 6.14 27.44 -12.33
CA PRO A 299 6.72 27.28 -13.65
C PRO A 299 7.57 28.52 -13.95
N PRO A 300 8.73 28.36 -14.60
CA PRO A 300 9.55 29.50 -14.99
C PRO A 300 8.67 30.45 -15.80
N VAL A 301 8.60 31.70 -15.35
CA VAL A 301 7.96 32.77 -16.13
C VAL A 301 8.75 32.84 -17.44
N PRO A 302 8.13 32.66 -18.61
CA PRO A 302 8.84 32.80 -19.87
C PRO A 302 9.41 34.21 -19.92
N ALA A 303 10.72 34.31 -20.11
CA ALA A 303 11.37 35.57 -20.38
C ALA A 303 10.81 36.07 -21.71
N PHE A 304 9.98 37.11 -21.65
CA PHE A 304 9.62 37.87 -22.83
C PHE A 304 10.88 38.59 -23.30
N SER A 305 11.44 38.11 -24.41
CA SER A 305 12.38 38.84 -25.26
C SER A 305 11.62 39.73 -26.22
#